data_AF-A0A7W1P5C2-F1
#
_entry.id   AF-A0A7W1P5C2-F1
#
_cell.length_a   1.000
_cell.length_b   1.000
_cell.length_c   1.000
_cell.angle_alpha   90.00
_cell.angle_beta   90.00
_cell.angle_gamma   90.00
#
_symmetry.space_group_name_H-M   'P 1'
#
loop_
_entity.id
_entity.type
_entity.pdbx_description
1 polymer ?
#
loop_
_entity_poly.entity_id
_entity_poly.type
_entity_poly.pdbx_seq_one_letter_code
_entity_poly.pdbx_strand_id
1 'polypeptide(L)'
;MDRQTTRVTKDTAGHDVGTLWTMTRHGSRARCALISVGGEWELCVLVDGAALCAERCPTTTEVFNLAERWRTRLNERGWARVTPRRPLDSASV
;
A
#
# COMPACT_ATOMS: atom_id res chain seq x y z
N MET A 1 -2.14 -29.47 24.55
CA MET A 1 -2.00 -28.00 24.31
C MET A 1 -1.14 -27.86 23.08
N ASP A 2 -1.77 -28.04 21.94
CA ASP A 2 -1.11 -28.30 20.68
C ASP A 2 -0.96 -26.96 19.96
N ARG A 3 0.30 -26.52 19.84
CA ARG A 3 0.72 -25.43 18.97
C ARG A 3 0.36 -25.84 17.54
N GLN A 4 -0.78 -25.38 17.04
CA GLN A 4 -1.06 -25.40 15.62
C GLN A 4 -0.11 -24.40 14.95
N THR A 5 1.04 -24.91 14.55
CA THR A 5 1.89 -24.36 13.50
C THR A 5 1.02 -24.19 12.27
N THR A 6 0.60 -22.95 12.02
CA THR A 6 -0.09 -22.56 10.80
C THR A 6 0.82 -22.92 9.63
N ARG A 7 0.49 -24.02 8.96
CA ARG A 7 0.93 -24.28 7.59
C ARG A 7 0.40 -23.13 6.75
N VAL A 8 1.26 -22.15 6.50
CA VAL A 8 1.07 -21.20 5.41
C VAL A 8 1.18 -22.04 4.15
N THR A 9 0.02 -22.44 3.60
CA THR A 9 -0.07 -23.10 2.30
C THR A 9 0.60 -22.20 1.28
N LYS A 10 1.72 -22.71 0.76
CA LYS A 10 2.63 -22.09 -0.20
C LYS A 10 2.05 -22.17 -1.62
N ASP A 11 0.85 -21.64 -1.84
CA ASP A 11 0.24 -21.60 -3.16
C ASP A 11 -0.45 -20.25 -3.35
N THR A 12 0.02 -19.47 -4.32
CA THR A 12 -0.28 -18.04 -4.59
C THR A 12 0.43 -17.01 -3.68
N ALA A 13 1.77 -17.02 -3.66
CA ALA A 13 2.51 -15.86 -3.18
C ALA A 13 2.25 -14.66 -4.11
N GLY A 14 1.49 -13.67 -3.64
CA GLY A 14 1.25 -12.43 -4.38
C GLY A 14 2.54 -11.72 -4.76
N HIS A 15 2.57 -11.12 -5.95
CA HIS A 15 3.69 -10.30 -6.41
C HIS A 15 3.45 -8.83 -6.06
N ASP A 16 4.27 -8.24 -5.20
CA ASP A 16 4.23 -6.80 -4.91
C ASP A 16 4.64 -6.02 -6.15
N VAL A 17 3.66 -5.33 -6.76
CA VAL A 17 3.84 -4.53 -7.98
C VAL A 17 4.40 -3.14 -7.63
N GLY A 18 4.20 -2.69 -6.40
CA GLY A 18 4.77 -1.45 -5.90
C GLY A 18 3.82 -0.64 -5.05
N THR A 19 4.24 0.59 -4.76
CA THR A 19 3.51 1.53 -3.89
C THR A 19 2.83 2.61 -4.73
N LEU A 20 1.50 2.69 -4.66
CA LEU A 20 0.70 3.69 -5.37
C LEU A 20 0.84 5.09 -4.77
N TRP A 21 0.90 5.16 -3.44
CA TRP A 21 1.16 6.40 -2.72
C TRP A 21 1.73 6.13 -1.34
N THR A 22 2.43 7.13 -0.81
CA THR A 22 2.84 7.21 0.59
C THR A 22 2.29 8.50 1.19
N MET A 23 1.78 8.42 2.41
CA MET A 23 1.29 9.56 3.18
C MET A 23 1.89 9.56 4.58
N THR A 24 1.93 10.70 5.24
CA THR A 24 2.45 10.84 6.62
C THR A 24 1.52 11.69 7.47
N ARG A 25 1.51 11.41 8.77
CA ARG A 25 0.80 12.20 9.79
C ARG A 25 1.47 12.01 11.14
N HIS A 26 1.84 13.10 11.81
CA HIS A 26 2.45 13.09 13.15
C HIS A 26 3.59 12.07 13.35
N GLY A 27 4.44 11.87 12.34
CA GLY A 27 5.54 10.89 12.39
C GLY A 27 5.16 9.48 11.94
N SER A 28 3.88 9.13 11.90
CA SER A 28 3.40 7.88 11.31
C SER A 28 3.42 7.93 9.78
N ARG A 29 3.61 6.77 9.15
CA ARG A 29 3.66 6.59 7.71
C ARG A 29 2.58 5.61 7.24
N ALA A 30 1.74 6.06 6.33
CA ALA A 30 0.81 5.23 5.60
C ALA A 30 1.37 4.97 4.19
N ARG A 31 1.22 3.74 3.69
CA ARG A 31 1.49 3.42 2.29
C ARG A 31 0.39 2.55 1.71
N CYS A 32 0.19 2.68 0.41
CA CYS A 32 -0.74 1.88 -0.35
C CYS A 32 0.05 1.00 -1.31
N ALA A 33 0.12 -0.30 -0.98
CA ALA A 33 0.79 -1.31 -1.80
C ALA A 33 -0.22 -1.95 -2.74
N LEU A 34 0.22 -2.22 -3.96
CA LEU A 34 -0.52 -2.95 -4.98
C LEU A 34 0.14 -4.31 -5.19
N ILE A 35 -0.62 -5.38 -5.01
CA ILE A 35 -0.14 -6.75 -5.13
C ILE A 35 -0.93 -7.44 -6.25
N SER A 36 -0.26 -8.18 -7.11
CA SER A 36 -0.92 -9.05 -8.09
C SER A 36 -1.00 -10.47 -7.52
N VAL A 37 -2.19 -11.05 -7.47
CA VAL A 37 -2.43 -12.37 -6.87
C VAL A 37 -3.33 -13.18 -7.81
N GLY A 38 -2.79 -14.25 -8.41
CA GLY A 38 -3.61 -15.21 -9.17
C GLY A 38 -4.42 -14.63 -10.34
N GLY A 39 -3.95 -13.53 -10.96
CA GLY A 39 -4.67 -12.82 -12.03
C GLY A 39 -5.61 -11.70 -11.54
N GLU A 40 -5.77 -11.56 -10.23
CA GLU A 40 -6.47 -10.43 -9.60
C GLU A 40 -5.47 -9.41 -9.03
N TRP A 41 -6.02 -8.31 -8.53
CA TRP A 41 -5.30 -7.29 -7.79
C TRP A 41 -5.68 -7.33 -6.33
N GLU A 42 -4.75 -6.98 -5.46
CA GLU A 42 -4.99 -6.78 -4.03
C GLU A 42 -4.41 -5.43 -3.63
N LEU A 43 -5.26 -4.60 -3.01
CA LEU A 43 -4.87 -3.33 -2.42
C LEU A 43 -4.57 -3.53 -0.94
N CYS A 44 -3.37 -3.17 -0.51
CA CYS A 44 -3.00 -3.16 0.89
C CYS A 44 -2.73 -1.72 1.37
N VAL A 45 -3.54 -1.21 2.30
CA VAL A 45 -3.25 0.04 3.01
C VAL A 45 -2.59 -0.30 4.33
N LEU A 46 -1.34 0.15 4.48
CA LEU A 46 -0.49 -0.14 5.62
C LEU A 46 -0.22 1.15 6.39
N VAL A 47 -0.34 1.14 7.72
CA VAL A 47 0.08 2.23 8.62
C VAL A 47 1.15 1.68 9.57
N ASP A 48 2.34 2.26 9.52
CA ASP A 48 3.51 1.84 10.31
C ASP A 48 3.78 0.32 10.22
N GLY A 49 3.52 -0.25 9.03
CA GLY A 49 3.70 -1.67 8.73
C GLY A 49 2.49 -2.56 9.04
N ALA A 50 1.48 -2.07 9.76
CA ALA A 50 0.25 -2.82 10.04
C ALA A 50 -0.80 -2.61 8.94
N ALA A 51 -1.44 -3.68 8.50
CA ALA A 51 -2.52 -3.61 7.51
C ALA A 51 -3.80 -3.06 8.13
N LEU A 52 -4.22 -1.90 7.63
CA LEU A 52 -5.53 -1.31 7.90
C LEU A 52 -6.60 -1.85 6.93
N CYS A 53 -6.18 -2.19 5.71
CA CYS A 53 -7.02 -2.76 4.67
C CYS A 53 -6.17 -3.69 3.81
N ALA A 54 -6.74 -4.84 3.45
CA ALA A 54 -6.27 -5.76 2.43
C ALA A 54 -7.52 -6.22 1.66
N GLU A 55 -7.70 -5.76 0.43
CA GLU A 55 -8.91 -5.99 -0.36
C GLU A 55 -8.56 -6.44 -1.77
N ARG A 56 -9.17 -7.55 -2.22
CA ARG A 56 -9.01 -8.05 -3.59
C ARG A 56 -9.98 -7.35 -4.53
N CYS A 57 -9.47 -6.99 -5.69
CA CYS A 57 -10.18 -6.34 -6.76
C CYS A 57 -9.97 -7.15 -8.06
N PRO A 58 -11.05 -7.63 -8.69
CA PRO A 58 -10.99 -8.31 -9.98
C PRO A 58 -10.35 -7.47 -11.09
N THR A 59 -10.47 -6.14 -11.01
CA THR A 59 -10.00 -5.24 -12.07
C THR A 59 -9.03 -4.17 -11.57
N THR A 60 -8.16 -3.75 -12.47
CA THR A 60 -7.23 -2.63 -12.25
C THR A 60 -8.00 -1.33 -11.95
N THR A 61 -9.13 -1.09 -12.63
CA THR A 61 -9.95 0.11 -12.38
C THR A 61 -10.48 0.15 -10.95
N GLU A 62 -10.96 -0.99 -10.44
CA GLU A 62 -11.46 -1.08 -9.06
C GLU A 62 -10.35 -0.84 -8.04
N VAL A 63 -9.18 -1.43 -8.25
CA VAL A 63 -8.06 -1.28 -7.30
C VAL A 63 -7.57 0.17 -7.23
N PHE A 64 -7.49 0.87 -8.37
CA PHE A 64 -7.12 2.30 -8.38
C PHE A 64 -8.21 3.19 -7.77
N ASN A 65 -9.50 2.91 -8.04
CA ASN A 65 -10.59 3.64 -7.41
C ASN A 65 -10.60 3.46 -5.89
N LEU A 66 -10.34 2.24 -5.41
CA LEU A 66 -10.22 1.96 -3.98
C LEU A 66 -9.01 2.66 -3.36
N ALA A 67 -7.86 2.64 -4.04
CA ALA A 67 -6.65 3.35 -3.61
C ALA A 67 -6.91 4.85 -3.43
N GLU A 68 -7.64 5.46 -4.36
CA GLU A 68 -7.96 6.88 -4.37
C GLU A 68 -8.96 7.24 -3.25
N ARG A 69 -9.99 6.42 -3.03
CA ARG A 69 -10.91 6.60 -1.89
C ARG A 69 -10.18 6.57 -0.56
N TRP A 70 -9.24 5.63 -0.37
CA TRP A 70 -8.42 5.58 0.83
C TRP A 70 -7.54 6.81 1.00
N ARG A 71 -6.89 7.26 -0.09
CA ARG A 71 -6.07 8.47 -0.10
C ARG A 71 -6.87 9.69 0.34
N THR A 72 -8.07 9.87 -0.21
CA THR A 72 -8.98 10.99 0.14
C THR A 72 -9.40 10.92 1.60
N ARG A 73 -9.83 9.75 2.10
CA ARG A 73 -10.20 9.58 3.52
C ARG A 73 -9.04 9.86 4.48
N LEU A 74 -7.82 9.43 4.14
CA LEU A 74 -6.65 9.74 4.95
C LEU A 74 -6.33 11.24 4.89
N ASN A 75 -6.44 11.87 3.71
CA ASN A 75 -6.25 13.31 3.55
C ASN A 75 -7.21 14.12 4.43
N GLU A 76 -8.50 13.79 4.40
CA GLU A 76 -9.54 14.38 5.27
C GLU A 76 -9.22 14.21 6.76
N ARG A 77 -8.44 13.18 7.12
CA ARG A 77 -7.96 12.90 8.48
C ARG A 77 -6.59 13.52 8.78
N GLY A 78 -6.14 14.48 7.98
CA GLY A 78 -4.89 15.22 8.19
C GLY A 78 -3.62 14.49 7.76
N TRP A 79 -3.74 13.45 6.93
CA TRP A 79 -2.57 12.83 6.32
C TRP A 79 -2.13 13.61 5.08
N ALA A 80 -0.83 13.82 4.91
CA ALA A 80 -0.26 14.52 3.77
C ALA A 80 0.53 13.57 2.88
N ARG A 81 0.42 13.75 1.55
CA ARG A 81 1.18 12.98 0.57
C ARG A 81 2.68 13.27 0.70
N VAL A 82 3.49 12.22 0.69
CA VAL A 82 4.94 12.35 0.61
C VAL A 82 5.32 12.46 -0.86
N THR A 83 5.69 13.65 -1.30
CA THR A 83 6.30 13.84 -2.62
C THR A 83 7.78 13.50 -2.49
N PRO A 84 8.36 12.62 -3.33
CA PRO A 84 9.79 12.47 -3.36
C PRO A 84 10.40 13.84 -3.67
N ARG A 85 11.24 14.35 -2.75
CA ARG A 85 12.03 15.55 -3.05
C ARG A 85 12.95 15.17 -4.20
N ARG A 86 12.79 15.83 -5.35
CA ARG A 86 13.80 15.77 -6.41
C ARG A 86 15.13 16.15 -5.75
N PRO A 87 16.24 15.42 -5.98
CA PRO A 87 17.54 15.93 -5.61
C PRO A 87 17.67 17.29 -6.29
N LEU A 88 17.86 18.36 -5.50
CA LEU A 88 18.24 19.65 -6.06
C LEU A 88 19.54 19.41 -6.83
N ASP A 89 19.57 19.86 -8.09
CA ASP A 89 20.73 19.81 -8.97
C ASP A 89 22.02 20.10 -8.20
N SER A 90 22.91 19.12 -8.16
CA SER A 90 24.31 19.39 -7.83
C SER A 90 24.91 20.09 -9.04
N ALA A 91 24.83 21.41 -8.98
CA ALA A 91 25.71 22.42 -9.54
C ALA A 91 26.41 22.09 -10.87
N SER A 92 26.02 22.86 -11.89
CA SER A 92 26.93 23.31 -12.94
C SER A 92 28.27 23.75 -12.34
N VAL A 93 29.36 23.19 -12.85
CA VAL A 93 30.69 23.82 -12.90
C VAL A 93 31.23 23.58 -14.30
#